data_AF-A0A4Y2PVF9-F1
#
_entry.id   AF-A0A4Y2PVF9-F1
#
_cell.length_a   1.000
_cell.length_b   1.000
_cell.length_c   1.000
_cell.angle_alpha   90.00
_cell.angle_beta   90.00
_cell.angle_gamma   90.00
#
_symmetry.space_group_name_H-M   'P 1'
#
loop_
_entity.id
_entity.type
_entity.pdbx_description
1 polymer ?
#
loop_
_entity_poly.entity_id
_entity_poly.type
_entity_poly.pdbx_seq_one_letter_code
_entity_poly.pdbx_strand_id
1 'polypeptide(L)'
;SLISVSTLPLPHLNVLNLRDNFLYNVSQYAFEKSRNVRQLDMAGNLLQDVPIHLWQRTRRLVSLDISRNPIEVLGVNSFSGLEKLQQLDISGLLLKRLNPRTLHGLR
;
A
#
# COMPACT_ATOMS: atom_id res chain seq x y z
N SER A 1 0.37 -18.17 -7.01
CA SER A 1 -0.71 -17.26 -6.65
C SER A 1 -0.68 -16.98 -5.16
N LEU A 2 -0.19 -15.81 -4.74
CA LEU A 2 -0.19 -15.40 -3.33
C LEU A 2 -1.56 -14.83 -2.94
N ILE A 3 -2.11 -15.29 -1.81
CA ILE A 3 -3.40 -14.82 -1.27
C ILE A 3 -3.25 -13.88 -0.07
N SER A 4 -2.12 -13.97 0.64
CA SER A 4 -1.76 -13.09 1.74
C SER A 4 -0.24 -12.98 1.88
N VAL A 5 0.20 -11.92 2.54
CA VAL A 5 1.60 -11.72 2.93
C VAL A 5 1.69 -11.70 4.46
N SER A 6 2.47 -12.61 5.01
CA SER A 6 2.83 -12.68 6.44
C SER A 6 4.14 -11.91 6.66
N THR A 7 5.02 -12.36 7.55
CA THR A 7 6.27 -11.67 7.89
C THR A 7 7.32 -11.80 6.78
N LEU A 8 7.94 -10.67 6.39
CA LEU A 8 9.08 -10.64 5.46
C LEU A 8 10.37 -10.36 6.25
N PRO A 9 11.24 -11.36 6.50
CA PRO A 9 12.50 -11.19 7.22
C PRO A 9 13.62 -10.65 6.30
N LEU A 10 13.34 -9.57 5.56
CA LEU A 10 14.23 -9.04 4.52
C LEU A 10 14.71 -7.62 4.88
N PRO A 11 15.72 -7.47 5.75
CA PRO A 11 16.14 -6.17 6.29
C PRO A 11 16.67 -5.17 5.24
N HIS A 12 17.15 -5.67 4.10
CA HIS A 12 17.67 -4.87 2.99
C HIS A 12 16.68 -4.71 1.83
N LEU A 13 15.43 -5.16 1.98
CA LEU A 13 14.42 -5.03 0.93
C LEU A 13 14.12 -3.56 0.67
N ASN A 14 14.37 -3.12 -0.57
CA ASN A 14 14.09 -1.76 -1.03
C ASN A 14 12.91 -1.72 -2.00
N VAL A 15 12.73 -2.76 -2.81
CA VAL A 15 11.68 -2.88 -3.82
C VAL A 15 10.93 -4.18 -3.58
N LEU A 16 9.61 -4.12 -3.50
CA LEU A 16 8.75 -5.28 -3.37
C LEU A 16 7.65 -5.21 -4.44
N ASN A 17 7.65 -6.21 -5.33
CA ASN A 17 6.63 -6.38 -6.34
C ASN A 17 5.73 -7.57 -5.98
N LEU A 18 4.45 -7.27 -5.76
CA LEU A 18 3.38 -8.22 -5.46
C LEU A 18 2.23 -8.09 -6.48
N ARG A 19 2.50 -7.44 -7.62
CA ARG A 19 1.53 -7.19 -8.68
C ARG A 19 0.89 -8.48 -9.19
N ASP A 20 -0.36 -8.35 -9.62
CA ASP A 20 -1.16 -9.37 -10.29
C ASP A 20 -1.16 -10.71 -9.53
N ASN A 21 -1.38 -10.61 -8.21
CA ASN A 21 -1.64 -11.72 -7.31
C ASN A 21 -3.10 -11.69 -6.82
N PHE A 22 -3.44 -12.52 -5.84
CA PHE A 22 -4.78 -12.62 -5.28
C PHE A 22 -4.81 -12.08 -3.84
N LEU A 23 -3.97 -11.10 -3.53
CA LEU A 23 -3.86 -10.56 -2.18
C LEU A 23 -5.15 -9.85 -1.80
N TYR A 24 -5.86 -10.39 -0.82
CA TYR A 24 -6.98 -9.71 -0.16
C TYR A 24 -6.59 -9.15 1.21
N ASN A 25 -5.42 -9.55 1.74
CA ASN A 25 -4.91 -9.09 3.03
C ASN A 25 -3.37 -9.08 3.07
N VAL A 26 -2.81 -8.08 3.75
CA VAL A 26 -1.38 -7.99 4.08
C VAL A 26 -1.27 -7.84 5.59
N SER A 27 -0.58 -8.78 6.25
CA SER A 27 -0.45 -8.79 7.71
C SER A 27 0.18 -7.50 8.25
N GLN A 28 -0.29 -7.03 9.40
CA GLN A 28 0.32 -5.91 10.12
C GLN A 28 1.80 -6.11 10.48
N TYR A 29 2.24 -7.36 10.50
CA TYR A 29 3.62 -7.73 10.79
C TYR A 29 4.51 -7.86 9.54
N ALA A 30 3.95 -7.69 8.34
CA ALA A 30 4.67 -7.99 7.10
C ALA A 30 5.99 -7.24 6.96
N PHE A 31 6.01 -5.97 7.38
CA PHE A 31 7.18 -5.10 7.28
C PHE A 31 7.91 -4.89 8.61
N GLU A 32 7.70 -5.74 9.62
CA GLU A 32 8.39 -5.56 10.92
C GLU A 32 9.91 -5.55 10.80
N LYS A 33 10.44 -6.43 9.94
CA LYS A 33 11.87 -6.57 9.65
C LYS A 33 12.26 -5.93 8.31
N SER A 34 11.31 -5.59 7.44
CA SER A 34 11.54 -5.00 6.10
C SER A 34 11.24 -3.50 6.07
N ARG A 35 11.78 -2.72 7.01
CA ARG A 35 11.46 -1.28 7.17
C ARG A 35 12.13 -0.34 6.16
N ASN A 36 12.98 -0.87 5.29
CA ASN A 36 13.73 -0.11 4.29
C ASN A 36 13.05 -0.03 2.92
N VAL A 37 11.86 -0.63 2.76
CA VAL A 37 11.12 -0.62 1.50
C VAL A 37 10.82 0.81 1.06
N ARG A 38 11.16 1.10 -0.20
CA ARG A 38 10.98 2.38 -0.88
C ARG A 38 9.98 2.30 -2.02
N GLN A 39 9.82 1.13 -2.63
CA GLN A 39 8.86 0.91 -3.70
C GLN A 39 8.02 -0.32 -3.36
N LEU A 40 6.70 -0.15 -3.37
CA LEU A 40 5.75 -1.22 -3.12
C LEU A 40 4.70 -1.22 -4.21
N ASP A 41 4.67 -2.32 -4.96
CA ASP A 41 3.70 -2.55 -6.02
C ASP A 41 2.76 -3.69 -5.61
N MET A 42 1.50 -3.36 -5.38
CA MET A 42 0.40 -4.29 -5.05
C MET A 42 -0.74 -4.16 -6.07
N ALA A 43 -0.44 -3.68 -7.28
CA ALA A 43 -1.46 -3.50 -8.29
C ALA A 43 -2.10 -4.83 -8.73
N GLY A 44 -3.35 -4.80 -9.18
CA GLY A 44 -4.01 -5.99 -9.72
C GLY A 44 -4.23 -7.10 -8.68
N ASN A 45 -4.57 -6.71 -7.44
CA ASN A 45 -4.88 -7.62 -6.35
C ASN A 45 -6.37 -7.51 -5.96
N LEU A 46 -6.73 -8.10 -4.82
CA LEU A 46 -8.10 -8.15 -4.29
C LEU A 46 -8.26 -7.34 -3.00
N LEU A 47 -7.46 -6.28 -2.83
CA LEU A 47 -7.54 -5.40 -1.66
C LEU A 47 -8.86 -4.62 -1.68
N GLN A 48 -9.70 -4.82 -0.67
CA GLN A 48 -10.97 -4.10 -0.53
C GLN A 48 -10.79 -2.74 0.18
N ASP A 49 -9.71 -2.62 0.96
CA ASP A 49 -9.35 -1.42 1.70
C ASP A 49 -7.86 -1.12 1.53
N VAL A 50 -7.52 0.15 1.74
CA VAL A 50 -6.11 0.56 1.85
C VAL A 50 -5.52 -0.01 3.14
N PRO A 51 -4.41 -0.76 3.10
CA PRO A 51 -3.82 -1.40 4.28
C PRO A 51 -3.06 -0.40 5.16
N ILE A 52 -3.79 0.52 5.79
CA ILE A 52 -3.25 1.68 6.52
C ILE A 52 -2.27 1.33 7.64
N HIS A 53 -2.39 0.13 8.21
CA HIS A 53 -1.51 -0.36 9.27
C HIS A 53 -0.05 -0.53 8.80
N LEU A 54 0.18 -0.71 7.49
CA LEU A 54 1.53 -0.89 6.94
C LEU A 54 2.35 0.39 7.01
N TRP A 55 1.71 1.56 6.87
CA TRP A 55 2.38 2.85 6.72
C TRP A 55 3.24 3.22 7.92
N GLN A 56 2.91 2.74 9.12
CA GLN A 56 3.73 2.96 10.32
C GLN A 56 5.11 2.31 10.21
N ARG A 57 5.24 1.23 9.44
CA ARG A 57 6.49 0.45 9.25
C ARG A 57 7.16 0.72 7.91
N THR A 58 6.45 1.32 6.95
CA THR A 58 6.95 1.64 5.61
C THR A 58 7.06 3.16 5.36
N ARG A 59 7.39 3.95 6.40
CA ARG A 59 7.58 5.43 6.32
C ARG A 59 8.66 5.91 5.33
N ARG A 60 9.42 4.99 4.73
CA ARG A 60 10.44 5.28 3.71
C ARG A 60 9.92 5.09 2.28
N LEU A 61 8.66 4.70 2.10
CA LEU A 61 8.05 4.57 0.78
C LEU A 61 8.12 5.88 0.01
N VAL A 62 8.58 5.75 -1.23
CA VAL A 62 8.67 6.80 -2.23
C VAL A 62 7.68 6.53 -3.37
N SER A 63 7.42 5.27 -3.67
CA SER A 63 6.44 4.85 -4.69
C SER A 63 5.51 3.77 -4.14
N LEU A 64 4.21 3.97 -4.32
CA LEU A 64 3.14 3.04 -3.97
C LEU A 64 2.19 2.88 -5.15
N ASP A 65 2.00 1.64 -5.58
CA ASP A 65 0.99 1.29 -6.57
C ASP A 65 -0.02 0.32 -5.94
N ILE A 66 -1.27 0.78 -5.83
CA ILE A 66 -2.41 -0.03 -5.41
C ILE A 66 -3.48 -0.06 -6.50
N SER A 67 -3.13 0.32 -7.73
CA SER A 67 -4.05 0.36 -8.87
C SER A 67 -4.71 -0.99 -9.13
N ARG A 68 -5.87 -0.98 -9.80
CA ARG A 68 -6.59 -2.21 -10.17
C ARG A 68 -6.88 -3.12 -8.96
N ASN A 69 -7.26 -2.53 -7.83
CA ASN A 69 -7.80 -3.24 -6.66
C ASN A 69 -9.28 -2.86 -6.46
N PRO A 70 -10.10 -3.73 -5.86
CA PRO A 70 -11.52 -3.46 -5.62
C PRO A 70 -11.78 -2.49 -4.44
N ILE A 71 -10.93 -1.49 -4.24
CA ILE A 71 -11.08 -0.49 -3.16
C ILE A 71 -12.20 0.48 -3.53
N GLU A 72 -13.19 0.60 -2.65
CA GLU A 72 -14.36 1.45 -2.89
C GLU A 72 -14.29 2.82 -2.20
N VAL A 73 -13.50 2.94 -1.13
CA VAL A 73 -13.46 4.13 -0.28
C VAL A 73 -12.03 4.56 -0.01
N LEU A 74 -11.75 5.82 -0.29
CA LEU A 74 -10.54 6.50 0.20
C LEU A 74 -10.93 7.58 1.21
N GLY A 75 -10.48 7.39 2.44
CA GLY A 75 -10.71 8.29 3.56
C GLY A 75 -9.57 9.30 3.74
N VAL A 76 -9.73 10.19 4.72
CA VAL A 76 -8.73 11.23 5.03
C VAL A 76 -7.38 10.66 5.46
N ASN A 77 -7.38 9.44 6.02
CA ASN A 77 -6.20 8.80 6.57
C ASN A 77 -5.65 7.66 5.69
N SER A 78 -6.21 7.43 4.51
CA SER A 78 -5.81 6.31 3.63
C SER A 78 -4.32 6.27 3.35
N PHE A 79 -3.65 7.42 3.28
CA PHE A 79 -2.21 7.53 3.03
C PHE A 79 -1.46 8.29 4.15
N SER A 80 -2.07 8.40 5.34
CA SER A 80 -1.44 9.08 6.48
C SER A 80 -0.18 8.33 6.94
N GLY A 81 0.91 9.06 7.17
CA GLY A 81 2.21 8.50 7.56
C GLY A 81 3.14 8.16 6.40
N LEU A 82 2.69 8.27 5.14
CA LEU A 82 3.52 8.13 3.94
C LEU A 82 4.25 9.43 3.59
N GLU A 83 5.01 9.98 4.55
CA GLU A 83 5.63 11.31 4.49
C GLU A 83 6.66 11.52 3.36
N LYS A 84 7.17 10.43 2.78
CA LYS A 84 8.18 10.45 1.71
C LYS A 84 7.63 10.04 0.35
N LEU A 85 6.33 9.79 0.26
CA LEU A 85 5.70 9.30 -0.96
C LEU A 85 5.69 10.40 -2.02
N GLN A 86 6.24 10.09 -3.18
CA GLN A 86 6.31 10.98 -4.34
C GLN A 86 5.48 10.47 -5.50
N GLN A 87 5.22 9.16 -5.55
CA GLN A 87 4.46 8.50 -6.60
C GLN A 87 3.38 7.64 -5.96
N LEU A 88 2.13 7.90 -6.36
CA LEU A 88 0.96 7.15 -5.94
C LEU A 88 0.13 6.83 -7.17
N ASP A 89 -0.10 5.53 -7.41
CA ASP A 89 -1.07 5.07 -8.40
C ASP A 89 -2.29 4.44 -7.72
N ILE A 90 -3.44 5.06 -7.95
CA ILE A 90 -4.78 4.65 -7.50
C ILE A 90 -5.74 4.52 -8.69
N SER A 91 -5.21 4.36 -9.90
CA SER A 91 -6.02 4.16 -11.11
C SER A 91 -6.73 2.81 -11.10
N GLY A 92 -7.89 2.72 -11.75
CA GLY A 92 -8.64 1.47 -11.85
C GLY A 92 -9.14 0.90 -10.52
N LEU A 93 -9.22 1.72 -9.46
CA LEU A 93 -9.96 1.39 -8.25
C LEU A 93 -11.47 1.48 -8.49
N LEU A 94 -12.28 0.81 -7.67
CA LEU A 94 -13.75 0.84 -7.74
C LEU A 94 -14.34 1.96 -6.86
N LEU A 95 -13.70 3.13 -6.85
CA LEU A 95 -14.04 4.21 -5.93
C LEU A 95 -15.49 4.66 -6.08
N LYS A 96 -16.26 4.47 -5.01
CA LYS A 96 -17.60 5.06 -4.82
C LYS A 96 -17.52 6.34 -4.00
N ARG A 97 -16.50 6.47 -3.14
CA ARG A 97 -16.28 7.63 -2.27
C ARG A 97 -14.82 8.00 -2.20
N LEU A 98 -14.54 9.28 -2.45
CA LEU A 98 -13.23 9.88 -2.28
C LEU A 98 -13.36 11.10 -1.38
N ASN A 99 -12.65 11.10 -0.24
CA ASN A 99 -12.58 12.29 0.59
C ASN A 99 -11.66 13.33 -0.08
N PRO A 100 -12.07 14.61 -0.23
CA PRO A 100 -11.23 15.64 -0.86
C PRO A 100 -9.87 15.85 -0.15
N ARG A 101 -9.76 15.50 1.13
CA ARG A 101 -8.52 15.61 1.91
C ARG A 101 -7.67 14.34 1.92
N THR A 102 -8.06 13.28 1.20
CA THR A 102 -7.31 12.02 1.10
C THR A 102 -5.84 12.22 0.73
N LEU A 103 -5.54 13.21 -0.13
CA LEU A 103 -4.19 13.47 -0.62
C LEU A 103 -3.46 14.60 0.13
N HIS A 104 -4.10 15.24 1.11
CA HIS A 104 -3.54 16.44 1.79
C HIS A 104 -2.25 16.16 2.57
N GLY A 105 -1.98 14.90 2.94
CA GLY A 105 -0.75 14.47 3.62
C GLY A 105 0.39 14.11 2.68
N LEU A 106 0.15 14.06 1.37
CA LEU A 106 1.15 13.76 0.35
C LEU A 106 1.72 15.11 -0.13
N ARG A 107 3.00 15.35 0.14
CA ARG A 107 3.71 16.57 -0.23
C ARG A 107 4.61 16.34 -1.43
#